data_AF-A0A536D2Q8-F1
#
_entry.id   AF-A0A536D2Q8-F1
#
_cell.length_a   1.000
_cell.length_b   1.000
_cell.length_c   1.000
_cell.angle_alpha   90.00
_cell.angle_beta   90.00
_cell.angle_gamma   90.00
#
_symmetry.space_group_name_H-M   'P 1'
#
loop_
_entity.id
_entity.type
_entity.pdbx_description
1 polymer ?
#
loop_
_entity_poly.entity_id
_entity_poly.type
_entity_poly.pdbx_seq_one_letter_code
_entity_poly.pdbx_strand_id
1 'polypeptide(L)'
;MAVRMVVTPSAPTVGVPATLSVVTLAPFTQKCVDDPTADYRPWSDWHGSSGPLDRLVAQAAHDGLAPIDVPLIRRGDDPTRWDGAVVFPASGEWALRMSYPSWSQAGPSAEACAGARITILVLDRLPATATSSTDPARSSALVPLVAVLLAFVWLSRRARVPV
;
A
#
# COMPACT_ATOMS: atom_id res chain seq x y z
N MET A 1 -1.16 -27.90 -1.23
CA MET A 1 -0.91 -26.79 -0.28
C MET A 1 -1.54 -25.53 -0.81
N ALA A 2 -1.76 -24.53 0.05
CA ALA A 2 -2.29 -23.24 -0.37
C ALA A 2 -1.23 -22.16 -0.12
N VAL A 3 -1.33 -21.04 -0.84
CA VAL A 3 -0.62 -19.81 -0.48
C VAL A 3 -1.60 -18.73 -0.12
N ARG A 4 -1.11 -17.80 0.68
CA ARG A 4 -1.80 -16.56 0.96
C ARG A 4 -0.92 -15.41 0.52
N MET A 5 -1.41 -14.66 -0.45
CA MET A 5 -0.81 -13.39 -0.86
C MET A 5 -1.51 -12.23 -0.16
N VAL A 6 -0.73 -11.27 0.32
CA VAL A 6 -1.22 -10.04 0.94
C VAL A 6 -0.46 -8.87 0.37
N VAL A 7 -1.18 -7.80 0.03
CA VAL A 7 -0.61 -6.53 -0.42
C VAL A 7 -0.84 -5.48 0.66
N THR A 8 0.20 -4.71 0.98
CA THR A 8 0.12 -3.59 1.93
C THR A 8 0.63 -2.30 1.27
N PRO A 9 -0.18 -1.23 1.21
CA PRO A 9 -1.58 -1.18 1.62
C PRO A 9 -2.48 -2.06 0.73
N SER A 10 -3.67 -2.41 1.22
CA SER A 10 -4.63 -3.26 0.47
C SER A 10 -5.18 -2.60 -0.80
N ALA A 11 -5.09 -1.27 -0.88
CA ALA A 11 -5.40 -0.46 -2.06
C ALA A 11 -4.19 0.47 -2.34
N PRO A 12 -3.15 -0.03 -3.03
CA PRO A 12 -1.95 0.75 -3.32
C PRO A 12 -2.23 1.88 -4.31
N THR A 13 -1.36 2.88 -4.30
CA THR A 13 -1.48 4.07 -5.15
C THR A 13 -0.43 4.06 -6.25
N VAL A 14 -0.77 4.57 -7.44
CA VAL A 14 0.17 4.70 -8.56
C VAL A 14 1.46 5.41 -8.15
N GLY A 15 2.59 4.81 -8.52
CA GLY A 15 3.92 5.34 -8.27
C GLY A 15 4.37 5.29 -6.80
N VAL A 16 3.59 4.67 -5.90
CA VAL A 16 3.96 4.45 -4.50
C VAL A 16 4.32 2.96 -4.31
N PRO A 17 5.45 2.64 -3.65
CA PRO A 17 5.79 1.26 -3.35
C PRO A 17 4.74 0.58 -2.48
N ALA A 18 4.31 -0.61 -2.89
CA ALA A 18 3.48 -1.52 -2.11
C ALA A 18 4.30 -2.75 -1.71
N THR A 19 4.11 -3.22 -0.48
CA THR A 19 4.74 -4.45 0.00
C THR A 19 3.85 -5.64 -0.31
N LEU A 20 4.46 -6.70 -0.81
CA LEU A 20 3.84 -7.99 -1.06
C LEU A 20 4.39 -8.99 -0.05
N SER A 21 3.51 -9.71 0.64
CA SER A 21 3.88 -10.85 1.48
C SER A 21 3.17 -12.10 0.98
N VAL A 22 3.93 -13.16 0.78
CA VAL A 22 3.42 -14.50 0.45
C VAL A 22 3.71 -15.41 1.63
N VAL A 23 2.69 -16.16 2.06
CA VAL A 23 2.83 -17.18 3.10
C VAL A 23 2.38 -18.51 2.53
N THR A 24 3.21 -19.54 2.64
CA THR A 24 2.83 -20.91 2.31
C THR A 24 2.13 -21.55 3.50
N LEU A 25 0.99 -22.19 3.25
CA LEU A 25 0.14 -22.78 4.28
C LEU A 25 -0.04 -24.28 4.02
N ALA A 26 -0.11 -25.04 5.11
CA ALA A 26 -0.61 -26.41 5.04
C ALA A 26 -2.06 -26.40 4.46
N PRO A 27 -2.44 -27.42 3.66
CA PRO A 27 -3.56 -27.34 2.74
C PRO A 27 -4.94 -27.37 3.42
N PHE A 28 -5.47 -26.27 3.98
CA PHE A 28 -6.78 -26.35 4.69
C PHE A 28 -7.68 -25.09 4.63
N THR A 29 -7.81 -24.41 3.50
CA THR A 29 -8.90 -23.44 3.30
C THR A 29 -10.16 -24.13 2.77
N GLN A 30 -11.14 -24.38 3.66
CA GLN A 30 -12.38 -25.12 3.39
C GLN A 30 -13.15 -24.69 2.14
N LYS A 31 -13.08 -23.42 1.73
CA LYS A 31 -13.86 -22.93 0.57
C LYS A 31 -13.48 -23.59 -0.75
N CYS A 32 -12.25 -24.10 -0.87
CA CYS A 32 -11.69 -24.55 -2.15
C CYS A 32 -11.35 -26.05 -2.18
N VAL A 33 -11.42 -26.75 -1.04
CA VAL A 33 -11.04 -28.18 -0.95
C VAL A 33 -11.94 -29.09 -1.78
N ASP A 34 -13.17 -28.67 -2.00
CA ASP A 34 -14.17 -29.38 -2.80
C ASP A 34 -14.27 -28.85 -4.25
N ASP A 35 -13.46 -27.86 -4.63
CA ASP A 35 -13.45 -27.36 -6.02
C ASP A 35 -12.67 -28.34 -6.91
N PRO A 36 -13.34 -29.04 -7.84
CA PRO A 36 -12.67 -30.03 -8.70
C PRO A 36 -11.69 -29.40 -9.69
N THR A 37 -11.69 -28.07 -9.83
CA THR A 37 -10.77 -27.33 -10.71
C THR A 37 -9.52 -26.86 -9.99
N ALA A 38 -9.44 -26.94 -8.65
CA ALA A 38 -8.30 -26.47 -7.89
C ALA A 38 -7.03 -27.30 -8.19
N ASP A 39 -5.94 -26.62 -8.57
CA ASP A 39 -4.63 -27.25 -8.82
C ASP A 39 -3.73 -27.08 -7.59
N TYR A 40 -3.70 -28.10 -6.75
CA TYR A 40 -2.92 -28.11 -5.52
C TYR A 40 -1.47 -28.54 -5.75
N ARG A 41 -0.52 -27.66 -5.38
CA ARG A 41 0.91 -27.98 -5.42
C ARG A 41 1.43 -28.50 -4.06
N PRO A 42 2.21 -29.60 -4.02
CA PRO A 42 2.90 -30.04 -2.81
C PRO A 42 4.07 -29.11 -2.46
N TRP A 43 4.52 -29.08 -1.19
CA TRP A 43 5.57 -28.18 -0.69
C TRP A 43 6.88 -28.24 -1.49
N SER A 44 7.25 -29.42 -1.97
CA SER A 44 8.48 -29.66 -2.73
C SER A 44 8.57 -28.81 -4.00
N ASP A 45 7.43 -28.49 -4.60
CA ASP A 45 7.35 -27.86 -5.92
C ASP A 45 7.45 -26.33 -5.85
N TRP A 46 7.54 -25.76 -4.64
CA TRP A 46 7.69 -24.33 -4.42
C TRP A 46 9.15 -23.86 -4.52
N HIS A 47 10.05 -24.79 -4.87
CA HIS A 47 11.48 -24.55 -5.06
C HIS A 47 11.81 -24.54 -6.55
N GLY A 48 12.10 -23.36 -7.11
CA GLY A 48 12.58 -23.20 -8.49
C GLY A 48 14.03 -23.65 -8.65
N SER A 49 14.51 -23.68 -9.91
CA SER A 49 15.90 -24.05 -10.25
C SER A 49 16.96 -23.12 -9.63
N SER A 50 16.56 -21.91 -9.21
CA SER A 50 17.38 -20.89 -8.53
C SER A 50 17.12 -20.78 -7.01
N GLY A 51 16.12 -21.48 -6.46
CA GLY A 51 15.71 -21.33 -5.05
C GLY A 51 14.19 -21.20 -4.85
N PRO A 52 13.72 -21.03 -3.60
CA PRO A 52 12.29 -21.01 -3.27
C PRO A 52 11.57 -19.79 -3.84
N LEU A 53 10.37 -19.99 -4.40
CA LEU A 53 9.27 -19.00 -4.52
C LEU A 53 9.79 -17.55 -4.76
N ASP A 54 10.57 -17.36 -5.83
CA ASP A 54 11.42 -16.16 -6.00
C ASP A 54 10.75 -15.05 -6.80
N ARG A 55 9.56 -15.30 -7.36
CA ARG A 55 8.91 -14.36 -8.26
C ARG A 55 7.38 -14.43 -8.27
N LEU A 56 6.80 -13.24 -8.35
CA LEU A 56 5.40 -12.95 -8.66
C LEU A 56 5.36 -12.18 -9.98
N VAL A 57 4.26 -12.30 -10.71
CA VAL A 57 3.95 -11.47 -11.87
C VAL A 57 2.71 -10.65 -11.54
N ALA A 58 2.82 -9.32 -11.69
CA ALA A 58 1.68 -8.42 -11.65
C ALA A 58 1.25 -8.10 -13.09
N GLN A 59 -0.02 -8.36 -13.41
CA GLN A 59 -0.60 -8.12 -14.72
C GLN A 59 -1.82 -7.20 -14.58
N ALA A 60 -1.84 -6.11 -15.33
CA ALA A 60 -3.02 -5.24 -15.40
C ALA A 60 -4.19 -5.99 -16.07
N ALA A 61 -5.41 -5.80 -15.57
CA ALA A 61 -6.62 -6.43 -16.11
C ALA A 61 -7.09 -5.81 -17.44
N HIS A 62 -6.65 -4.59 -17.74
CA HIS A 62 -7.00 -3.84 -18.95
C HIS A 62 -5.73 -3.37 -19.67
N ASP A 63 -5.82 -3.35 -21.00
CA ASP A 63 -4.73 -3.59 -21.96
C ASP A 63 -3.58 -2.56 -21.98
N GLY A 64 -2.42 -3.05 -22.46
CA GLY A 64 -1.29 -2.25 -22.94
C GLY A 64 -0.06 -2.20 -22.02
N LEU A 65 -0.17 -2.65 -20.78
CA LEU A 65 0.94 -2.66 -19.82
C LEU A 65 1.65 -4.01 -19.81
N ALA A 66 2.98 -3.94 -19.86
CA ALA A 66 3.82 -5.11 -19.68
C ALA A 66 3.64 -5.69 -18.27
N PRO A 67 3.67 -7.03 -18.12
CA PRO A 67 3.71 -7.65 -16.80
C PRO A 67 4.90 -7.15 -16.00
N ILE A 68 4.72 -6.99 -14.68
CA ILE A 68 5.77 -6.60 -13.75
C ILE A 68 6.24 -7.85 -13.02
N ASP A 69 7.51 -8.19 -13.22
CA ASP A 69 8.17 -9.19 -12.39
C ASP A 69 8.47 -8.59 -11.01
N VAL A 70 7.92 -9.22 -9.98
CA VAL A 70 8.12 -8.85 -8.59
C VAL A 70 9.02 -9.91 -7.95
N PRO A 71 10.29 -9.59 -7.67
CA PRO A 71 11.17 -10.50 -6.95
C PRO A 71 10.70 -10.66 -5.50
N LEU A 72 10.79 -11.89 -5.02
CA LEU A 72 10.45 -12.26 -3.65
C LEU A 72 11.71 -12.71 -2.90
N ILE A 73 11.83 -12.26 -1.66
CA ILE A 73 12.91 -12.61 -0.74
C ILE A 73 12.31 -13.39 0.42
N ARG A 74 12.80 -14.61 0.63
CA ARG A 74 12.42 -15.42 1.78
C ARG A 74 12.91 -14.77 3.07
N ARG A 75 12.05 -14.69 4.08
CA ARG A 75 12.43 -14.23 5.41
C ARG A 75 13.38 -15.21 6.09
N GLY A 76 14.39 -14.68 6.79
CA GLY A 76 15.35 -15.49 7.52
C GLY A 76 14.80 -16.04 8.84
N ASP A 77 13.89 -15.30 9.48
CA ASP A 77 13.24 -15.64 10.75
C ASP A 77 12.00 -16.54 10.57
N ASP A 78 11.36 -16.50 9.40
CA ASP A 78 10.23 -17.35 9.05
C ASP A 78 10.39 -17.95 7.64
N PRO A 79 10.79 -19.23 7.54
CA PRO A 79 11.00 -19.89 6.24
C PRO A 79 9.69 -20.14 5.47
N THR A 80 8.52 -19.88 6.05
CA THR A 80 7.21 -20.00 5.37
C THR A 80 6.73 -18.68 4.77
N ARG A 81 7.54 -17.62 4.86
CA ARG A 81 7.18 -16.27 4.41
C ARG A 81 8.20 -15.70 3.42
N TRP A 82 7.66 -15.04 2.41
CA TRP A 82 8.42 -14.28 1.40
C TRP A 82 7.86 -12.88 1.29
N ASP A 83 8.74 -11.91 1.11
CA ASP A 83 8.35 -10.51 0.89
C ASP A 83 8.93 -9.97 -0.42
N GLY A 84 8.19 -9.08 -1.05
CA GLY A 84 8.63 -8.31 -2.21
C GLY A 84 8.08 -6.90 -2.16
N ALA A 85 8.50 -6.08 -3.11
CA ALA A 85 7.98 -4.74 -3.31
C ALA A 85 7.65 -4.53 -4.78
N VAL A 86 6.56 -3.79 -5.03
CA VAL A 86 6.11 -3.47 -6.38
C VAL A 86 5.69 -2.01 -6.43
N VAL A 87 5.95 -1.35 -7.56
CA VAL A 87 5.43 -0.02 -7.86
C VAL A 87 4.53 -0.15 -9.07
N PHE A 88 3.24 0.14 -8.89
CA PHE A 88 2.28 0.07 -9.99
C PHE A 88 2.36 1.34 -10.84
N PRO A 89 2.55 1.22 -12.17
CA PRO A 89 2.70 2.35 -13.07
C PRO A 89 1.37 3.00 -13.46
N ALA A 90 0.25 2.31 -13.25
CA ALA A 90 -1.09 2.77 -13.61
C ALA A 90 -2.12 2.26 -12.60
N SER A 91 -3.22 3.00 -12.49
CA SER A 91 -4.38 2.68 -11.66
C SER A 91 -5.26 1.63 -12.35
N GLY A 92 -6.25 1.13 -11.60
CA GLY A 92 -7.19 0.12 -12.06
C GLY A 92 -6.95 -1.24 -11.43
N GLU A 93 -7.58 -2.27 -12.00
CA GLU A 93 -7.47 -3.62 -11.48
C GLU A 93 -6.19 -4.31 -11.94
N TRP A 94 -5.51 -4.94 -10.98
CA TRP A 94 -4.30 -5.74 -11.22
C TRP A 94 -4.49 -7.14 -10.66
N ALA A 95 -4.13 -8.13 -11.47
CA ALA A 95 -3.99 -9.51 -11.03
C ALA A 95 -2.53 -9.77 -10.64
N LEU A 96 -2.31 -10.10 -9.37
CA LEU A 96 -1.02 -10.60 -8.88
C LEU A 96 -1.08 -12.12 -8.91
N ARG A 97 -0.09 -12.75 -9.54
CA ARG A 97 -0.05 -14.20 -9.74
C ARG A 97 1.34 -14.75 -9.52
N MET A 98 1.41 -15.89 -8.86
CA MET A 98 2.65 -16.65 -8.72
C MET A 98 3.20 -17.10 -10.08
N SER A 99 4.49 -16.89 -10.34
CA SER A 99 5.13 -17.36 -11.59
C SER A 99 5.80 -18.73 -11.45
N TYR A 100 6.17 -19.12 -10.23
CA TYR A 100 6.75 -20.43 -9.94
C TYR A 100 6.11 -21.07 -8.68
N PRO A 101 5.83 -22.39 -8.68
CA PRO A 101 5.78 -23.27 -9.86
C PRO A 101 4.80 -22.70 -10.90
N SER A 102 4.81 -23.21 -12.13
CA SER A 102 3.79 -22.79 -13.09
C SER A 102 2.40 -23.11 -12.53
N TRP A 103 1.67 -22.05 -12.16
CA TRP A 103 0.30 -22.14 -11.65
C TRP A 103 -0.67 -22.52 -12.77
N SER A 104 -1.83 -23.04 -12.36
CA SER A 104 -2.55 -24.11 -13.06
C SER A 104 -2.77 -23.95 -14.55
N GLN A 105 -2.78 -25.08 -15.26
CA GLN A 105 -3.34 -25.16 -16.62
C GLN A 105 -4.87 -25.02 -16.65
N ALA A 106 -5.55 -25.20 -15.52
CA ALA A 106 -7.00 -25.09 -15.39
C ALA A 106 -7.51 -23.63 -15.42
N GLY A 107 -6.61 -22.65 -15.40
CA GLY A 107 -6.92 -21.24 -15.58
C GLY A 107 -7.14 -20.42 -14.30
N PRO A 108 -7.59 -19.16 -14.42
CA PRO A 108 -7.61 -18.17 -13.33
C PRO A 108 -8.36 -18.57 -12.07
N SER A 109 -9.50 -19.26 -12.20
CA SER A 109 -10.33 -19.65 -11.06
C SER A 109 -9.63 -20.65 -10.15
N ALA A 110 -8.92 -21.61 -10.74
CA ALA A 110 -8.14 -22.59 -10.01
C ALA A 110 -6.97 -21.94 -9.25
N GLU A 111 -6.30 -20.98 -9.88
CA GLU A 111 -5.21 -20.21 -9.24
C GLU A 111 -5.71 -19.40 -8.05
N ALA A 112 -6.88 -18.76 -8.19
CA ALA A 112 -7.52 -18.02 -7.10
C ALA A 112 -7.89 -18.95 -5.93
N CYS A 113 -8.39 -20.15 -6.22
CA CYS A 113 -8.72 -21.15 -5.21
C CYS A 113 -7.49 -21.67 -4.43
N ALA A 114 -6.34 -21.78 -5.09
CA ALA A 114 -5.07 -22.09 -4.44
C ALA A 114 -4.45 -20.88 -3.68
N GLY A 115 -5.06 -19.70 -3.82
CA GLY A 115 -4.56 -18.43 -3.30
C GLY A 115 -3.31 -17.91 -4.02
N ALA A 116 -2.98 -18.51 -5.17
CA ALA A 116 -1.84 -18.19 -6.02
C ALA A 116 -2.14 -17.08 -7.05
N ARG A 117 -3.39 -16.59 -7.05
CA ARG A 117 -3.82 -15.36 -7.71
C ARG A 117 -4.66 -14.52 -6.76
N ILE A 118 -4.42 -13.21 -6.75
CA ILE A 118 -5.33 -12.22 -6.14
C ILE A 118 -5.56 -11.08 -7.14
N THR A 119 -6.73 -10.44 -7.05
CA THR A 119 -7.01 -9.18 -7.74
C THR A 119 -7.01 -8.06 -6.73
N ILE A 120 -6.35 -6.96 -7.07
CA ILE A 120 -6.33 -5.74 -6.26
C ILE A 120 -6.73 -4.55 -7.11
N LEU A 121 -7.25 -3.51 -6.45
CA LEU A 121 -7.51 -2.22 -7.07
C LEU A 121 -6.37 -1.26 -6.72
N VAL A 122 -5.68 -0.75 -7.74
CA VAL A 122 -4.67 0.31 -7.61
C VAL A 122 -5.36 1.65 -7.82
N LEU A 123 -5.22 2.54 -6.85
CA LEU A 123 -5.83 3.87 -6.87
C LEU A 123 -4.96 4.85 -7.64
N ASP A 124 -5.60 5.80 -8.31
CA ASP A 124 -4.92 7.01 -8.77
C ASP A 124 -4.28 7.73 -7.59
N ARG A 125 -3.20 8.46 -7.87
CA ARG A 125 -2.60 9.37 -6.89
C ARG A 125 -3.69 10.32 -6.42
N LEU A 126 -4.00 10.28 -5.11
CA LEU A 126 -4.86 11.29 -4.49
C LEU A 126 -4.37 12.66 -4.96
N PRO A 127 -5.24 13.54 -5.49
CA PRO A 127 -4.82 14.89 -5.83
C PRO A 127 -4.16 15.43 -4.56
N ALA A 128 -2.90 15.87 -4.68
CA ALA A 128 -2.22 16.53 -3.58
C ALA A 128 -3.20 17.56 -3.06
N THR A 129 -3.62 17.43 -1.80
CA THR A 129 -4.46 18.42 -1.14
C THR A 129 -3.84 19.75 -1.50
N ALA A 130 -4.54 20.54 -2.33
CA ALA A 130 -4.05 21.84 -2.71
C ALA A 130 -3.91 22.57 -1.39
N THR A 131 -2.66 22.70 -0.91
CA THR A 131 -2.35 23.63 0.15
C THR A 131 -2.81 24.94 -0.44
N SER A 132 -4.00 25.38 -0.03
CA SER A 132 -4.50 26.69 -0.35
C SER A 132 -3.38 27.62 0.05
N SER A 133 -2.71 28.17 -0.94
CA SER A 133 -1.89 29.35 -0.78
C SER A 133 -2.84 30.39 -0.24
N THR A 134 -2.92 30.47 1.09
CA THR A 134 -3.30 31.71 1.75
C THR A 134 -2.17 32.65 1.37
N ASP A 135 -2.37 33.32 0.24
CA ASP A 135 -1.67 34.54 -0.12
C ASP A 135 -2.22 35.58 0.85
N PRO A 136 -1.50 35.98 1.94
CA PRO A 136 -1.91 37.18 2.63
C PRO A 136 -1.64 38.31 1.64
N ALA A 137 -2.72 38.74 1.00
CA ALA A 137 -2.80 39.98 0.26
C ALA A 137 -1.88 41.01 0.93
N ARG A 138 -0.98 41.59 0.13
CA ARG A 138 -0.35 42.88 0.39
C ARG A 138 -1.44 43.86 0.85
N SER A 139 -1.68 43.92 2.15
CA SER A 139 -2.40 45.02 2.77
C SER A 139 -1.36 46.07 3.12
N SER A 140 -1.20 46.97 2.17
CA SER A 140 -0.60 48.27 2.35
C SER A 140 -1.13 48.91 3.64
N ALA A 141 -0.17 49.41 4.44
CA ALA A 141 -0.26 50.51 5.38
C ALA A 141 -1.65 50.92 5.88
N LEU A 142 -1.87 50.76 7.19
CA LEU A 142 -2.57 51.76 8.02
C LEU A 142 -2.18 51.52 9.48
N VAL A 143 -1.30 52.39 9.99
CA VAL A 143 -0.96 52.52 11.40
C VAL A 143 -2.17 53.11 12.13
N PRO A 144 -2.74 52.47 13.17
CA PRO A 144 -3.62 53.16 14.10
C PRO A 144 -2.86 53.47 15.38
N LEU A 145 -2.63 54.77 15.50
CA LEU A 145 -2.27 55.60 16.64
C LEU A 145 -3.11 55.26 17.91
N VAL A 146 -2.84 54.17 18.62
CA VAL A 146 -3.51 53.85 19.92
C VAL A 146 -2.52 53.29 20.95
N ALA A 147 -1.38 53.96 21.12
CA ALA A 147 -0.42 53.68 22.20
C ALA A 147 -0.24 54.84 23.19
N VAL A 148 -1.10 55.87 23.14
CA VAL A 148 -0.95 57.09 23.96
C VAL A 148 -1.92 57.17 25.15
N LEU A 149 -2.95 56.31 25.25
CA LEU A 149 -3.97 56.45 26.30
C LEU A 149 -3.81 55.55 27.54
N LEU A 150 -2.85 54.60 27.57
CA LEU A 150 -2.67 53.71 28.74
C LEU A 150 -1.64 54.20 29.76
N ALA A 151 -0.87 55.27 29.48
CA ALA A 151 0.08 55.84 30.43
C ALA A 151 -0.56 56.80 31.47
N PHE A 152 -1.75 57.34 31.20
CA PHE A 152 -2.41 58.30 32.12
C PHE A 152 -3.17 57.64 33.28
N VAL A 153 -3.49 56.35 33.19
CA VAL A 153 -4.23 55.62 34.24
C VAL A 153 -3.30 55.10 35.35
N TRP A 154 -1.98 55.06 35.11
CA TRP A 154 -1.02 54.53 36.08
C TRP A 154 -0.42 55.59 37.03
N LEU A 155 -0.53 56.88 36.70
CA LEU A 155 -0.01 57.98 37.53
C LEU A 155 -1.01 58.57 38.55
N SER A 156 -2.30 58.26 38.44
CA SER A 156 -3.33 58.76 39.38
C SER A 156 -3.59 57.86 40.59
N ARG A 157 -2.94 56.69 40.69
CA ARG A 157 -3.12 55.73 41.80
C ARG A 157 -2.05 55.76 42.91
N ARG A 158 -1.05 56.64 42.85
CA ARG A 158 0.02 56.71 43.88
C ARG A 158 -0.03 57.90 44.84
N ALA A 159 -1.03 58.77 44.76
CA ALA A 159 -1.20 59.89 45.69
C ALA A 159 -2.49 59.72 46.50
N ARG A 160 -2.49 58.84 47.51
CA ARG A 160 -3.39 58.83 48.68
C ARG A 160 -3.06 57.64 49.60
N VAL A 161 -2.11 57.83 50.52
CA VAL A 161 -2.10 57.12 51.81
C VAL A 161 -1.70 58.14 52.88
N PRO A 162 -2.63 58.56 53.75
CA PRO A 162 -2.31 59.25 54.99
C PRO A 162 -2.40 58.28 56.18
N VAL A 163 -1.37 58.26 57.02
CA VAL A 163 -1.47 58.13 58.48
C VAL A 163 -0.41 59.06 59.07
#